data_AF-A0A074TPX5-F1
#
_entry.id   AF-A0A074TPX5-F1
#
_cell.length_a   1.000
_cell.length_b   1.000
_cell.length_c   1.000
_cell.angle_alpha   90.00
_cell.angle_beta   90.00
_cell.angle_gamma   90.00
#
_symmetry.space_group_name_H-M   'P 1'
#
loop_
_entity.id
_entity.type
_entity.pdbx_description
1 polymer ?
#
loop_
_entity_poly.entity_id
_entity_poly.type
_entity_poly.pdbx_seq_one_letter_code
_entity_poly.pdbx_strand_id
1 'polypeptide(L)'
;MLLLSATAARSEPVKVPYSPQVLDACLAANVGLARQACIGVGAQYCMAQSGFGSSNAGMGMCFGAERDDWDARLNAAYQAVLKTDGASDAEMKSLGSAAPPQVPALREMQRDWVAFRDAACTYEMTTWGGGSGAGPAGSECEMTLTARQALRLMARRDRLEARSQ
;
A
#
# COMPACT_ATOMS: atom_id res chain seq x y z
N MET A 1 -1.25 -42.92 -34.90
CA MET A 1 -1.16 -42.13 -33.64
C MET A 1 -0.35 -40.88 -33.93
N LEU A 2 -1.01 -39.75 -34.21
CA LEU A 2 -0.35 -38.44 -34.32
C LEU A 2 -0.35 -37.81 -32.92
N LEU A 3 0.82 -37.53 -32.38
CA LEU A 3 0.98 -36.76 -31.14
C LEU A 3 1.04 -35.26 -31.51
N LEU A 4 -0.02 -34.51 -31.22
CA LEU A 4 0.03 -33.04 -31.23
C LEU A 4 0.75 -32.57 -29.97
N SER A 5 1.96 -32.06 -30.10
CA SER A 5 2.64 -31.32 -29.04
C SER A 5 2.03 -29.92 -28.93
N ALA A 6 1.28 -29.66 -27.87
CA ALA A 6 0.81 -28.32 -27.55
C ALA A 6 1.98 -27.47 -27.04
N THR A 7 2.43 -26.51 -27.84
CA THR A 7 3.32 -25.45 -27.38
C THR A 7 2.55 -24.50 -26.47
N ALA A 8 2.87 -24.50 -25.17
CA ALA A 8 2.35 -23.51 -24.24
C ALA A 8 2.89 -22.12 -24.61
N ALA A 9 2.01 -21.22 -25.06
CA ALA A 9 2.35 -19.82 -25.27
C ALA A 9 2.62 -19.17 -23.90
N ARG A 10 3.81 -18.60 -23.72
CA ARG A 10 4.16 -17.80 -22.54
C ARG A 10 3.84 -16.34 -22.87
N SER A 11 2.88 -15.74 -22.17
CA SER A 11 2.61 -14.30 -22.29
C SER A 11 3.75 -13.52 -21.63
N GLU A 12 4.36 -12.59 -22.37
CA GLU A 12 5.31 -11.65 -21.78
C GLU A 12 4.59 -10.75 -20.76
N PRO A 13 5.21 -10.46 -19.61
CA PRO A 13 4.62 -9.58 -18.62
C PRO A 13 4.43 -8.18 -19.20
N VAL A 14 3.23 -7.61 -19.01
CA VAL A 14 2.92 -6.23 -19.44
C VAL A 14 3.84 -5.27 -18.71
N LYS A 15 4.60 -4.47 -19.47
CA LYS A 15 5.45 -3.42 -18.91
C LYS A 15 4.61 -2.22 -18.50
N VAL A 16 4.36 -2.08 -17.20
CA VAL A 16 3.67 -0.92 -16.62
C VAL A 16 4.63 0.27 -16.53
N PRO A 17 4.32 1.44 -17.13
CA PRO A 17 5.21 2.60 -17.15
C PRO A 17 5.15 3.41 -15.83
N TYR A 18 5.27 2.71 -14.70
CA TYR A 18 5.31 3.29 -13.36
C TYR A 18 6.75 3.72 -12.98
N SER A 19 6.88 4.83 -12.26
CA SER A 19 8.16 5.35 -11.76
C SER A 19 8.03 5.68 -10.27
N PRO A 20 8.70 4.93 -9.37
CA PRO A 20 8.71 5.23 -7.93
C PRO A 20 9.24 6.63 -7.61
N GLN A 21 10.12 7.17 -8.47
CA GLN A 21 10.74 8.48 -8.29
C GLN A 21 9.71 9.62 -8.25
N VAL A 22 8.56 9.45 -8.91
CA VAL A 22 7.46 10.44 -8.88
C VAL A 22 6.86 10.52 -7.48
N LEU A 23 6.59 9.36 -6.86
CA LEU A 23 6.07 9.32 -5.50
C LEU A 23 7.12 9.77 -4.48
N ASP A 24 8.39 9.36 -4.65
CA ASP A 24 9.49 9.81 -3.80
C ASP A 24 9.65 11.32 -3.79
N ALA A 25 9.63 11.95 -4.97
CA ALA A 25 9.73 13.41 -5.10
C ALA A 25 8.56 14.11 -4.39
N CYS A 26 7.34 13.61 -4.53
CA CYS A 26 6.18 14.18 -3.83
C CYS A 26 6.33 14.07 -2.31
N LEU A 27 6.73 12.89 -1.81
CA LEU A 27 6.90 12.63 -0.37
C LEU A 27 8.04 13.43 0.25
N ALA A 28 9.10 13.74 -0.53
CA ALA A 28 10.18 14.61 -0.10
C ALA A 28 9.74 16.08 -0.02
N ALA A 29 8.85 16.52 -0.91
CA ALA A 29 8.31 17.88 -0.92
C ALA A 29 7.22 18.14 0.13
N ASN A 30 6.65 17.08 0.73
CA ASN A 30 5.53 17.18 1.68
C ASN A 30 5.86 16.54 3.03
N VAL A 31 5.35 17.13 4.10
CA VAL A 31 5.53 16.65 5.48
C VAL A 31 4.20 16.51 6.22
N GLY A 32 4.18 15.66 7.24
CA GLY A 32 2.99 15.46 8.07
C GLY A 32 1.75 15.12 7.23
N LEU A 33 0.65 15.82 7.50
CA LEU A 33 -0.64 15.61 6.80
C LEU A 33 -0.59 15.97 5.32
N ALA A 34 0.31 16.87 4.90
CA ALA A 34 0.42 17.29 3.49
C ALA A 34 0.83 16.13 2.57
N ARG A 35 1.48 15.08 3.11
CA ARG A 35 1.83 13.87 2.34
C ARG A 35 0.61 13.13 1.78
N GLN A 36 -0.60 13.38 2.28
CA GLN A 36 -1.82 12.82 1.70
C GLN A 36 -2.05 13.28 0.25
N ALA A 37 -1.52 14.43 -0.16
CA ALA A 37 -1.58 14.89 -1.55
C ALA A 37 -0.75 14.03 -2.51
N CYS A 38 0.14 13.17 -1.99
CA CYS A 38 0.95 12.27 -2.80
C CYS A 38 0.24 10.96 -3.17
N ILE A 39 -0.96 10.70 -2.64
CA ILE A 39 -1.70 9.49 -2.97
C ILE A 39 -2.21 9.60 -4.42
N GLY A 40 -1.82 8.65 -5.27
CA GLY A 40 -2.22 8.57 -6.67
C GLY A 40 -1.31 9.31 -7.65
N VAL A 41 -0.27 10.01 -7.20
CA VAL A 41 0.60 10.81 -8.10
C VAL A 41 1.41 9.93 -9.06
N GLY A 42 1.85 8.75 -8.60
CA GLY A 42 2.60 7.81 -9.43
C GLY A 42 1.69 7.09 -10.44
N ALA A 43 0.47 6.75 -10.04
CA ALA A 43 -0.57 6.17 -10.88
C ALA A 43 -1.02 7.17 -11.96
N GLN A 44 -1.22 8.44 -11.61
CA GLN A 44 -1.51 9.51 -12.57
C GLN A 44 -0.40 9.69 -13.59
N TYR A 45 0.86 9.72 -13.13
CA TYR A 45 2.01 9.75 -14.04
C TYR A 45 2.01 8.54 -14.98
N CYS A 46 1.83 7.33 -14.43
CA CYS A 46 1.77 6.07 -15.18
C CYS A 46 0.67 6.09 -16.25
N MET A 47 -0.54 6.55 -15.90
CA MET A 47 -1.68 6.62 -16.83
C MET A 47 -1.42 7.58 -17.99
N ALA A 48 -0.71 8.68 -17.74
CA ALA A 48 -0.35 9.68 -18.74
C ALA A 48 0.74 9.18 -19.73
N GLN A 49 1.50 8.14 -19.37
CA GLN A 49 2.57 7.63 -20.25
C GLN A 49 2.00 6.94 -21.47
N SER A 50 2.19 7.53 -22.65
CA SER A 50 1.82 6.93 -23.95
C SER A 50 0.36 6.44 -24.02
N GLY A 51 -0.55 7.06 -23.27
CA GLY A 51 -1.94 6.65 -23.18
C GLY A 51 -2.18 5.30 -22.47
N PHE A 52 -1.23 4.80 -21.66
CA PHE A 52 -1.38 3.50 -20.98
C PHE A 52 -2.66 3.43 -20.13
N GLY A 53 -3.06 4.55 -19.53
CA GLY A 53 -4.31 4.70 -18.78
C GLY A 53 -5.58 4.80 -19.61
N SER A 54 -5.53 4.68 -20.95
CA SER A 54 -6.72 4.82 -21.81
C SER A 54 -7.68 3.62 -21.74
N SER A 55 -7.33 2.58 -21.00
CA SER A 55 -8.15 1.39 -20.80
C SER A 55 -8.34 1.11 -19.31
N ASN A 56 -9.47 0.50 -18.95
CA ASN A 56 -9.74 0.11 -17.56
C ASN A 56 -8.69 -0.84 -16.99
N ALA A 57 -8.15 -1.73 -17.83
CA ALA A 57 -7.04 -2.61 -17.44
C ALA A 57 -5.75 -1.81 -17.18
N GLY A 58 -5.41 -0.85 -18.03
CA GLY A 58 -4.24 0.01 -17.86
C GLY A 58 -4.33 0.90 -16.62
N MET A 59 -5.51 1.48 -16.34
CA MET A 59 -5.77 2.22 -15.10
C MET A 59 -5.57 1.33 -13.87
N GLY A 60 -6.17 0.13 -13.85
CA GLY A 60 -5.99 -0.82 -12.74
C GLY A 60 -4.53 -1.21 -12.52
N MET A 61 -3.76 -1.41 -13.60
CA MET A 61 -2.32 -1.70 -13.51
C MET A 61 -1.51 -0.54 -12.93
N CYS A 62 -1.82 0.72 -13.29
CA CYS A 62 -1.15 1.88 -12.72
C CYS A 62 -1.47 2.06 -11.23
N PHE A 63 -2.72 1.88 -10.82
CA PHE A 63 -3.11 1.90 -9.40
C PHE A 63 -2.45 0.77 -8.62
N GLY A 64 -2.42 -0.45 -9.18
CA GLY A 64 -1.74 -1.59 -8.58
C GLY A 64 -0.24 -1.34 -8.37
N ALA A 65 0.44 -0.75 -9.36
CA ALA A 65 1.86 -0.43 -9.23
C ALA A 65 2.14 0.59 -8.11
N GLU A 66 1.32 1.63 -7.97
CA GLU A 66 1.48 2.57 -6.85
C GLU A 66 1.08 1.95 -5.51
N ARG A 67 0.05 1.11 -5.47
CA ARG A 67 -0.33 0.34 -4.27
C ARG A 67 0.83 -0.49 -3.76
N ASP A 68 1.56 -1.17 -4.65
CA ASP A 68 2.69 -2.02 -4.28
C ASP A 68 3.88 -1.19 -3.73
N ASP A 69 4.12 0.02 -4.25
CA ASP A 69 5.10 0.95 -3.66
C ASP A 69 4.65 1.42 -2.25
N TRP A 70 3.39 1.80 -2.10
CA TRP A 70 2.82 2.12 -0.79
C TRP A 70 2.90 0.96 0.20
N ASP A 71 2.67 -0.28 -0.24
CA ASP A 71 2.77 -1.47 0.59
C ASP A 71 4.21 -1.73 1.04
N ALA A 72 5.19 -1.54 0.16
CA ALA A 72 6.60 -1.62 0.53
C ALA A 72 6.96 -0.60 1.64
N ARG A 73 6.46 0.64 1.52
CA ARG A 73 6.65 1.70 2.52
C ARG A 73 5.91 1.39 3.84
N LEU A 74 4.69 0.87 3.75
CA LEU A 74 3.90 0.41 4.89
C LEU A 74 4.68 -0.64 5.67
N ASN A 75 5.15 -1.69 4.99
CA ASN A 75 5.90 -2.78 5.61
C ASN A 75 7.21 -2.29 6.23
N ALA A 76 7.96 -1.41 5.56
CA ALA A 76 9.17 -0.82 6.13
C ALA A 76 8.87 -0.03 7.42
N ALA A 77 7.83 0.80 7.43
CA ALA A 77 7.42 1.54 8.61
C ALA A 77 6.90 0.60 9.73
N TYR A 78 6.13 -0.42 9.38
CA TYR A 78 5.61 -1.43 10.31
C TYR A 78 6.75 -2.15 11.05
N GLN A 79 7.78 -2.60 10.33
CA GLN A 79 8.93 -3.27 10.94
C GLN A 79 9.71 -2.34 11.87
N ALA A 80 9.88 -1.06 11.49
CA ALA A 80 10.52 -0.07 12.35
C ALA A 80 9.74 0.16 13.65
N VAL A 81 8.40 0.31 13.56
CA VAL A 81 7.55 0.49 14.74
C VAL A 81 7.56 -0.76 15.62
N LEU A 82 7.45 -1.96 15.04
CA LEU A 82 7.53 -3.23 15.78
C LEU A 82 8.82 -3.35 16.60
N LYS A 83 9.95 -2.96 16.01
CA LYS A 83 11.25 -3.00 16.69
C LYS A 83 11.27 -2.11 17.92
N THR A 84 10.84 -0.85 17.78
CA THR A 84 10.85 0.11 18.89
C THR A 84 9.83 -0.28 19.96
N ASP A 85 8.59 -0.60 19.56
CA ASP A 85 7.54 -1.00 20.49
C ASP A 85 7.94 -2.28 21.24
N GLY A 86 8.64 -3.23 20.59
CA GLY A 86 9.15 -4.44 21.23
C GLY A 86 10.23 -4.18 22.28
N ALA A 87 11.10 -3.18 22.07
CA ALA A 87 12.06 -2.76 23.08
C ALA A 87 11.35 -2.12 24.29
N SER A 88 10.38 -1.24 24.05
CA SER A 88 9.56 -0.65 25.10
C SER A 88 8.77 -1.70 25.89
N ASP A 89 8.18 -2.68 25.22
CA ASP A 89 7.44 -3.77 25.88
C ASP A 89 8.36 -4.60 26.80
N ALA A 90 9.60 -4.87 26.36
CA ALA A 90 10.59 -5.58 27.17
C ALA A 90 11.02 -4.77 28.40
N GLU A 91 11.26 -3.48 28.24
CA GLU A 91 11.60 -2.55 29.33
C GLU A 91 10.47 -2.47 30.35
N MET A 92 9.24 -2.18 29.92
CA MET A 92 8.09 -2.06 30.81
C MET A 92 7.82 -3.36 31.57
N LYS A 93 8.02 -4.51 30.93
CA LYS A 93 7.94 -5.82 31.59
C LYS A 93 9.01 -5.98 32.67
N SER A 94 10.25 -5.54 32.41
CA SER A 94 11.33 -5.60 33.40
C SER A 94 11.07 -4.72 34.64
N LEU A 95 10.32 -3.63 34.46
CA LEU A 95 9.90 -2.70 35.51
C LEU A 95 8.63 -3.17 36.26
N GLY A 96 8.07 -4.33 35.93
CA GLY A 96 6.85 -4.84 36.56
C GLY A 96 5.58 -4.05 36.20
N SER A 97 5.59 -3.35 35.06
CA SER A 97 4.44 -2.57 34.59
C SER A 97 3.23 -3.45 34.27
N ALA A 98 2.04 -2.96 34.64
CA ALA A 98 0.77 -3.55 34.24
C ALA A 98 0.24 -3.00 32.90
N ALA A 99 0.97 -2.11 32.22
CA ALA A 99 0.56 -1.55 30.95
C ALA A 99 0.45 -2.66 29.86
N PRO A 100 -0.60 -2.65 29.02
CA PRO A 100 -0.71 -3.58 27.91
C PRO A 100 0.47 -3.45 26.93
N PRO A 101 0.99 -4.58 26.38
CA PRO A 101 2.08 -4.54 25.41
C PRO A 101 1.62 -3.94 24.08
N GLN A 102 2.48 -3.13 23.48
CA GLN A 102 2.21 -2.41 22.23
C GLN A 102 2.30 -3.33 21.00
N VAL A 103 3.24 -4.28 20.97
CA VAL A 103 3.45 -5.16 19.81
C VAL A 103 2.22 -6.01 19.47
N PRO A 104 1.55 -6.68 20.42
CA PRO A 104 0.32 -7.42 20.14
C PRO A 104 -0.79 -6.52 19.59
N ALA A 105 -0.97 -5.32 20.16
CA ALA A 105 -1.97 -4.36 19.71
C ALA A 105 -1.70 -3.84 18.29
N LEU A 106 -0.43 -3.56 17.95
CA LEU A 106 -0.03 -3.15 16.60
C LEU A 106 -0.30 -4.26 15.57
N ARG A 107 0.01 -5.52 15.92
CA ARG A 107 -0.25 -6.68 15.05
C ARG A 107 -1.75 -6.88 14.80
N GLU A 108 -2.56 -6.75 15.84
CA GLU A 108 -4.02 -6.84 15.74
C GLU A 108 -4.59 -5.74 14.85
N MET A 109 -4.20 -4.48 15.10
CA MET A 109 -4.63 -3.35 14.27
C MET A 109 -4.29 -3.53 12.79
N GLN A 110 -3.12 -4.08 12.44
CA GLN A 110 -2.80 -4.35 11.03
C GLN A 110 -3.65 -5.46 10.41
N ARG A 111 -3.92 -6.55 11.14
CA ARG A 111 -4.77 -7.65 10.63
C ARG A 111 -6.19 -7.15 10.36
N ASP A 112 -6.76 -6.41 11.31
CA ASP A 112 -8.10 -5.87 11.18
C ASP A 112 -8.18 -4.81 10.07
N TRP A 113 -7.13 -4.01 9.91
CA TRP A 113 -7.03 -3.05 8.81
C TRP A 113 -6.99 -3.75 7.44
N VAL A 114 -6.27 -4.85 7.28
CA VAL A 114 -6.27 -5.62 6.02
C VAL A 114 -7.68 -6.13 5.70
N ALA A 115 -8.37 -6.72 6.69
CA ALA A 115 -9.74 -7.18 6.52
C ALA A 115 -10.70 -6.03 6.15
N PHE A 116 -10.55 -4.86 6.78
CA PHE A 116 -11.30 -3.65 6.42
C PHE A 116 -11.01 -3.20 4.99
N ARG A 117 -9.74 -3.13 4.58
CA ARG A 117 -9.34 -2.73 3.22
C ARG A 117 -9.98 -3.64 2.19
N ASP A 118 -9.85 -4.94 2.37
CA ASP A 118 -10.33 -5.93 1.40
C ASP A 118 -11.86 -5.89 1.30
N ALA A 119 -12.57 -5.77 2.42
CA ALA A 119 -14.02 -5.62 2.46
C ALA A 119 -14.50 -4.30 1.83
N ALA A 120 -13.84 -3.18 2.15
CA ALA A 120 -14.17 -1.87 1.62
C ALA A 120 -13.97 -1.79 0.11
N CYS A 121 -12.87 -2.34 -0.41
CA CYS A 121 -12.58 -2.30 -1.85
C CYS A 121 -13.39 -3.33 -2.64
N THR A 122 -13.76 -4.46 -2.02
CA THR A 122 -14.78 -5.35 -2.60
C THR A 122 -16.11 -4.63 -2.74
N TYR A 123 -16.56 -3.92 -1.70
CA TYR A 123 -17.77 -3.10 -1.76
C TYR A 123 -17.68 -2.03 -2.84
N GLU A 124 -16.56 -1.32 -2.95
CA GLU A 124 -16.35 -0.31 -3.99
C GLU A 124 -16.58 -0.89 -5.39
N MET A 125 -16.08 -2.08 -5.70
CA MET A 125 -16.34 -2.72 -6.99
C MET A 125 -17.83 -2.95 -7.27
N THR A 126 -18.65 -3.17 -6.25
CA THR A 126 -20.10 -3.40 -6.40
C THR A 126 -20.86 -2.15 -6.83
N THR A 127 -20.33 -0.95 -6.56
CA THR A 127 -20.98 0.32 -6.92
C THR A 127 -20.99 0.57 -8.43
N TRP A 128 -20.20 -0.21 -9.19
CA TRP A 128 -20.04 -0.10 -10.64
C TRP A 128 -20.96 -1.03 -11.45
N GLY A 129 -21.91 -1.71 -10.80
CA GLY A 129 -22.99 -2.45 -11.48
C GLY A 129 -22.52 -3.57 -12.41
N GLY A 130 -21.34 -4.14 -12.18
CA GLY A 130 -20.73 -5.16 -13.05
C GLY A 130 -20.06 -4.63 -14.32
N GLY A 131 -19.95 -3.31 -14.48
CA GLY A 131 -19.23 -2.69 -15.58
C GLY A 131 -17.71 -2.86 -15.50
N SER A 132 -17.01 -2.67 -16.61
CA SER A 132 -15.55 -2.83 -16.69
C SER A 132 -14.77 -1.78 -15.88
N GLY A 133 -15.43 -0.73 -15.38
CA GLY A 133 -14.86 0.25 -14.45
C GLY A 133 -14.69 -0.28 -13.02
N ALA A 134 -15.34 -1.40 -12.66
CA ALA A 134 -15.19 -2.00 -11.33
C ALA A 134 -13.73 -2.36 -11.00
N GLY A 135 -12.98 -2.87 -11.99
CA GLY A 135 -11.57 -3.25 -11.82
C GLY A 135 -10.66 -2.09 -11.38
N PRO A 136 -10.56 -1.00 -12.16
CA PRO A 136 -9.75 0.15 -11.75
C PRO A 136 -10.27 0.83 -10.47
N ALA A 137 -11.58 0.87 -10.22
CA ALA A 137 -12.12 1.45 -8.99
C ALA A 137 -11.72 0.67 -7.73
N GLY A 138 -11.78 -0.66 -7.77
CA GLY A 138 -11.27 -1.51 -6.70
C GLY A 138 -9.76 -1.31 -6.48
N SER A 139 -9.00 -1.22 -7.58
CA SER A 139 -7.54 -0.99 -7.52
C SER A 139 -7.18 0.38 -6.93
N GLU A 140 -7.92 1.43 -7.29
CA GLU A 140 -7.76 2.78 -6.72
C GLU A 140 -8.10 2.81 -5.23
N CYS A 141 -9.17 2.11 -4.82
CA CYS A 141 -9.51 1.95 -3.41
C CYS A 141 -8.37 1.31 -2.62
N GLU A 142 -7.84 0.19 -3.12
CA GLU A 142 -6.76 -0.54 -2.44
C GLU A 142 -5.51 0.31 -2.33
N MET A 143 -5.12 1.01 -3.42
CA MET A 143 -4.01 1.96 -3.42
C MET A 143 -4.23 3.04 -2.37
N THR A 144 -5.39 3.68 -2.36
CA THR A 144 -5.71 4.80 -1.46
C THR A 144 -5.67 4.37 0.01
N LEU A 145 -6.29 3.23 0.35
CA LEU A 145 -6.31 2.74 1.72
C LEU A 145 -4.93 2.27 2.18
N THR A 146 -4.15 1.62 1.31
CA THR A 146 -2.76 1.22 1.58
C THR A 146 -1.88 2.44 1.82
N ALA A 147 -1.99 3.47 0.99
CA ALA A 147 -1.24 4.71 1.15
C ALA A 147 -1.55 5.43 2.47
N ARG A 148 -2.83 5.54 2.84
CA ARG A 148 -3.24 6.15 4.12
C ARG A 148 -2.67 5.38 5.32
N GLN A 149 -2.63 4.06 5.25
CA GLN A 149 -2.06 3.24 6.31
C GLN A 149 -0.54 3.34 6.37
N ALA A 150 0.14 3.37 5.22
CA ALA A 150 1.57 3.63 5.13
C ALA A 150 1.91 4.96 5.82
N LEU A 151 1.21 6.04 5.46
CA LEU A 151 1.40 7.36 6.08
C LEU A 151 1.13 7.36 7.59
N ARG A 152 0.13 6.61 8.07
CA ARG A 152 -0.16 6.44 9.51
C ARG A 152 1.03 5.81 10.25
N LEU A 153 1.59 4.74 9.70
CA LEU A 153 2.73 4.04 10.30
C LEU A 153 4.03 4.84 10.19
N MET A 154 4.28 5.50 9.05
CA MET A 154 5.41 6.41 8.89
C MET A 154 5.36 7.52 9.94
N ALA A 155 4.20 8.15 10.13
CA ALA A 155 4.05 9.18 11.17
C ALA A 155 4.23 8.61 12.59
N ARG A 156 3.85 7.36 12.86
CA ARG A 156 4.13 6.70 14.15
C ARG A 156 5.62 6.45 14.32
N ARG A 157 6.31 5.94 13.31
CA ARG A 157 7.77 5.75 13.30
C ARG A 157 8.49 7.07 13.58
N ASP A 158 8.19 8.11 12.81
CA ASP A 158 8.85 9.42 12.94
C ASP A 158 8.69 10.01 14.36
N ARG A 159 7.51 9.83 14.99
CA ARG A 159 7.28 10.23 16.40
C ARG A 159 8.08 9.41 17.42
N LEU A 160 8.29 8.13 17.16
CA LEU A 160 9.08 7.26 18.04
C LEU A 160 10.57 7.60 17.94
N GLU A 161 11.06 7.86 16.73
CA GLU A 161 12.43 8.31 16.48
C GLU A 161 12.71 9.65 17.18
N ALA A 162 11.79 10.61 17.11
CA ALA A 162 11.92 11.90 17.78
C ALA A 162 11.92 11.82 19.31
N ARG A 163 11.36 10.77 19.92
CA ARG A 163 11.40 10.55 21.39
C ARG A 163 12.68 9.86 21.86
N SER A 164 13.41 9.25 20.94
CA SER A 164 14.62 8.48 21.22
C SER A 164 15.90 9.32 21.06
N GLN A 165 15.76 10.58 20.68
CA GLN A 165 16.80 11.61 20.58
C GLN A 165 16.71 12.53 21.78
#